data_AF-A0A5K1BYF7-F1
#
_entry.id   AF-A0A5K1BYF7-F1
#
_cell.length_a   1.000
_cell.length_b   1.000
_cell.length_c   1.000
_cell.angle_alpha   90.00
_cell.angle_beta   90.00
_cell.angle_gamma   90.00
#
_symmetry.space_group_name_H-M   'P 1'
#
loop_
_entity.id
_entity.type
_entity.pdbx_description
1 polymer ?
#
loop_
_entity_poly.entity_id
_entity_poly.type
_entity_poly.pdbx_seq_one_letter_code
_entity_poly.pdbx_strand_id
1 'polypeptide(L)'
;KQTGALRDYVRAYQKVMLDVPMMPEKDKLHWFIIGIQSWAQAGVERSNPKTLEQAYVVAERLADTQRKSYNDTFKSMKKSDHS
;
A
#
# COMPACT_ATOMS: atom_id res chain seq x y z
N LYS A 1 9.53 -3.99 9.80
CA LYS A 1 9.25 -4.88 8.65
C LYS A 1 7.80 -4.71 8.12
N GLN A 2 7.28 -3.49 8.02
CA GLN A 2 5.87 -3.27 7.65
C GLN A 2 5.64 -3.08 6.15
N THR A 3 6.67 -2.65 5.41
CA THR A 3 6.54 -2.32 3.98
C THR A 3 6.40 -3.53 3.06
N GLY A 4 6.96 -4.69 3.46
CA GLY A 4 6.81 -5.93 2.69
C GLY A 4 5.37 -6.43 2.69
N ALA A 5 4.70 -6.35 3.84
CA ALA A 5 3.35 -6.87 4.03
C ALA A 5 2.30 -6.21 3.10
N LEU A 6 2.40 -4.89 2.84
CA LEU A 6 1.47 -4.23 1.92
C LEU A 6 1.69 -4.65 0.46
N ARG A 7 2.94 -4.80 0.02
CA ARG A 7 3.27 -5.27 -1.34
C ARG A 7 2.89 -6.74 -1.54
N ASP A 8 3.04 -7.56 -0.51
CA ASP A 8 2.62 -8.96 -0.52
C ASP A 8 1.10 -9.06 -0.61
N TYR A 9 0.38 -8.21 0.13
CA TYR A 9 -1.08 -8.11 0.04
C TYR A 9 -1.55 -7.72 -1.37
N VAL A 10 -0.98 -6.65 -1.97
CA VAL A 10 -1.35 -6.22 -3.33
C VAL A 10 -1.19 -7.36 -4.33
N ARG A 11 -0.06 -8.08 -4.28
CA ARG A 11 0.20 -9.22 -5.16
C ARG A 11 -0.78 -10.38 -4.94
N ALA A 12 -1.09 -10.71 -3.70
CA ALA A 12 -2.07 -11.75 -3.38
C ALA A 12 -3.47 -11.37 -3.88
N TYR A 13 -3.87 -10.12 -3.66
CA TYR A 13 -5.18 -9.61 -4.07
C TYR A 13 -5.32 -9.60 -5.60
N GLN A 14 -4.29 -9.16 -6.32
CA GLN A 14 -4.24 -9.22 -7.78
C GLN A 14 -4.49 -10.64 -8.30
N LYS A 15 -3.84 -11.65 -7.68
CA LYS A 15 -4.04 -13.05 -8.06
C LYS A 15 -5.48 -13.50 -7.84
N VAL A 16 -6.07 -13.21 -6.68
CA VAL A 16 -7.47 -13.59 -6.37
C VAL A 16 -8.45 -12.94 -7.35
N MET A 17 -8.22 -11.69 -7.77
CA MET A 17 -9.11 -11.00 -8.70
C MET A 17 -9.09 -11.60 -10.12
N LEU A 18 -8.04 -12.33 -10.49
CA LEU A 18 -8.02 -13.11 -11.74
C LEU A 18 -8.95 -14.32 -11.68
N ASP A 19 -9.09 -14.92 -10.49
CA ASP A 19 -9.96 -16.07 -10.26
C ASP A 19 -11.44 -15.67 -10.11
N VAL A 20 -11.71 -14.38 -9.81
CA VAL A 20 -13.07 -13.85 -9.60
C VAL A 20 -13.39 -12.70 -10.59
N PRO A 21 -13.42 -12.95 -11.91
CA PRO A 21 -13.57 -11.90 -12.91
C PRO A 21 -14.93 -11.18 -12.84
N MET A 22 -15.97 -11.87 -12.38
CA MET A 22 -17.35 -11.37 -12.34
C MET A 22 -17.62 -10.36 -11.22
N MET A 23 -16.69 -10.13 -10.29
CA MET A 23 -16.89 -9.16 -9.22
C MET A 23 -16.90 -7.71 -9.79
N PRO A 24 -17.91 -6.88 -9.46
CA PRO A 24 -17.94 -5.49 -9.89
C PRO A 24 -16.73 -4.69 -9.41
N GLU A 25 -16.23 -3.77 -10.24
CA GLU A 25 -15.09 -2.89 -9.93
C GLU A 25 -15.22 -2.22 -8.55
N LYS A 26 -16.43 -1.72 -8.25
CA LYS A 26 -16.74 -1.05 -6.98
C LYS A 26 -16.54 -1.97 -5.78
N ASP A 27 -16.94 -3.24 -5.91
CA ASP A 27 -16.81 -4.23 -4.84
C ASP A 27 -15.34 -4.65 -4.71
N LYS A 28 -14.65 -4.86 -5.85
CA LYS A 28 -13.20 -5.13 -5.86
C LYS A 28 -12.42 -4.02 -5.14
N LEU A 29 -12.79 -2.76 -5.35
CA LEU A 29 -12.21 -1.61 -4.67
C LEU A 29 -12.52 -1.60 -3.18
N HIS A 30 -13.78 -1.82 -2.80
CA HIS A 30 -14.19 -1.84 -1.40
C HIS A 30 -13.45 -2.92 -0.61
N TRP A 31 -13.43 -4.16 -1.11
CA TRP A 31 -12.72 -5.28 -0.51
C TRP A 31 -11.21 -5.06 -0.44
N PHE A 32 -10.63 -4.42 -1.47
CA PHE A 32 -9.22 -4.07 -1.46
C PHE A 32 -8.89 -3.10 -0.33
N ILE A 33 -9.67 -2.02 -0.20
CA ILE A 33 -9.44 -0.93 0.75
C ILE A 33 -9.59 -1.40 2.21
N ILE A 34 -10.60 -2.23 2.52
CA ILE A 34 -10.79 -2.71 3.89
C ILE A 34 -9.75 -3.77 4.30
N GLY A 35 -9.10 -4.44 3.34
CA GLY A 35 -8.12 -5.49 3.60
C GLY A 35 -6.67 -5.01 3.68
N ILE A 36 -6.36 -3.76 3.30
CA ILE A 36 -5.02 -3.18 3.50
C ILE A 36 -4.84 -2.68 4.95
N GLN A 37 -3.58 -2.50 5.34
CA GLN A 37 -3.22 -2.02 6.67
C GLN A 37 -3.78 -0.61 6.93
N SER A 38 -4.24 -0.36 8.16
CA SER A 38 -4.94 0.88 8.53
C SER A 38 -4.17 2.17 8.22
N TRP A 39 -2.83 2.14 8.31
CA TRP A 39 -1.99 3.30 7.97
C TRP A 39 -2.04 3.66 6.46
N ALA A 40 -2.30 2.68 5.59
CA ALA A 40 -2.39 2.87 4.15
C ALA A 40 -3.83 3.11 3.70
N GLN A 41 -4.81 2.56 4.42
CA GLN A 41 -6.24 2.66 4.10
C GLN A 41 -6.69 4.11 3.86
N ALA A 42 -6.46 4.99 4.83
CA ALA A 42 -6.85 6.39 4.72
C ALA A 42 -6.17 7.11 3.53
N GLY A 43 -4.93 6.73 3.20
CA GLY A 43 -4.20 7.27 2.05
C GLY A 43 -4.82 6.86 0.71
N VAL A 44 -5.24 5.60 0.61
CA VAL A 44 -5.93 5.08 -0.59
C VAL A 44 -7.33 5.68 -0.70
N GLU A 45 -8.11 5.72 0.38
CA GLU A 45 -9.46 6.33 0.37
C GLU A 45 -9.42 7.80 -0.04
N ARG A 46 -8.48 8.58 0.48
CA ARG A 46 -8.29 10.00 0.13
C ARG A 46 -7.97 10.22 -1.34
N SER A 47 -7.34 9.24 -2.00
CA SER A 47 -7.05 9.31 -3.44
C SER A 47 -8.30 9.11 -4.32
N ASN A 48 -9.42 8.63 -3.74
CA ASN A 48 -10.70 8.38 -4.42
C ASN A 48 -10.55 7.57 -5.73
N PRO A 49 -9.93 6.38 -5.68
CA PRO A 49 -9.64 5.61 -6.88
C PRO A 49 -10.94 5.19 -7.58
N LYS A 50 -10.93 5.29 -8.91
CA LYS A 50 -12.06 4.86 -9.76
C LYS A 50 -11.88 3.45 -10.31
N THR A 51 -10.64 2.96 -10.30
CA THR A 51 -10.32 1.61 -10.73
C THR A 51 -9.38 0.93 -9.74
N LEU A 52 -9.40 -0.39 -9.76
CA LEU A 52 -8.56 -1.21 -8.90
C LEU A 52 -7.07 -0.97 -9.16
N GLU A 53 -6.66 -0.74 -10.40
CA GLU A 53 -5.30 -0.37 -10.77
C GLU A 53 -4.86 0.94 -10.14
N GLN A 54 -5.74 1.95 -10.09
CA GLN A 54 -5.44 3.21 -9.41
C GLN A 54 -5.18 2.98 -7.92
N ALA A 55 -5.99 2.14 -7.28
CA ALA A 55 -5.82 1.79 -5.87
C ALA A 55 -4.47 1.06 -5.63
N TYR A 56 -4.05 0.16 -6.53
CA TYR A 56 -2.74 -0.49 -6.45
C TYR A 56 -1.59 0.50 -6.55
N VAL A 57 -1.62 1.40 -7.54
CA VAL A 57 -0.58 2.42 -7.73
C VAL A 57 -0.43 3.30 -6.49
N VAL A 58 -1.55 3.69 -5.87
CA VAL A 58 -1.53 4.50 -4.64
C VAL A 58 -0.95 3.70 -3.47
N ALA A 59 -1.38 2.45 -3.29
CA ALA A 59 -0.86 1.57 -2.24
C ALA A 59 0.66 1.32 -2.37
N GLU A 60 1.17 1.12 -3.58
CA GLU A 60 2.60 0.96 -3.84
C GLU A 60 3.40 2.24 -3.53
N ARG A 61 2.88 3.41 -3.93
CA ARG A 61 3.50 4.71 -3.60
C ARG A 61 3.56 4.96 -2.10
N LEU A 62 2.51 4.58 -1.37
CA LEU A 62 2.47 4.66 0.09
C LEU A 62 3.51 3.74 0.72
N ALA A 63 3.65 2.51 0.21
CA ALA A 63 4.70 1.57 0.63
C ALA A 63 6.11 2.17 0.42
N ASP A 64 6.38 2.74 -0.75
CA ASP A 64 7.68 3.35 -1.04
C ASP A 64 7.98 4.57 -0.15
N THR A 65 6.96 5.39 0.13
CA THR A 65 7.11 6.56 1.02
C THR A 65 7.46 6.14 2.44
N GLN A 66 6.78 5.12 2.98
CA GLN A 66 7.13 4.52 4.28
C GLN A 66 8.58 4.05 4.29
N ARG A 67 9.02 3.30 3.27
CA ARG A 67 10.41 2.82 3.19
C ARG A 67 11.43 3.95 3.17
N LYS A 68 11.18 5.02 2.42
CA LYS A 68 12.07 6.20 2.38
C LYS A 68 12.17 6.86 3.75
N SER A 69 11.04 7.10 4.41
CA SER A 69 10.99 7.70 5.74
C SER A 69 11.82 6.92 6.78
N TYR A 70 11.74 5.58 6.78
CA TYR A 70 12.58 4.72 7.63
C TYR A 70 14.08 4.85 7.33
N ASN A 71 14.46 4.92 6.05
CA ASN A 71 15.87 5.06 5.67
C ASN A 71 16.44 6.43 6.03
N ASP A 72 15.63 7.49 5.92
CA ASP A 72 16.04 8.86 6.25
C ASP A 72 16.23 9.04 7.77
N THR A 73 15.31 8.50 8.59
CA THR A 73 15.48 8.48 10.06
C THR A 73 16.69 7.66 10.48
N PHE A 74 16.91 6.49 9.87
CA PHE A 74 18.07 5.65 10.20
C PHE A 74 19.41 6.31 9.82
N LYS A 75 19.47 7.02 8.67
CA LYS A 75 20.64 7.82 8.29
C LYS A 75 20.89 9.00 9.23
N SER A 76 19.83 9.65 9.71
CA SER A 76 19.91 10.75 10.67
C SER A 76 20.51 10.30 12.00
N MET A 77 20.09 9.15 12.53
CA MET A 77 20.60 8.64 13.82
C MET A 77 22.11 8.38 13.78
N LYS A 78 22.64 7.80 12.69
CA LYS A 78 24.08 7.52 12.55
C LYS A 78 24.97 8.75 12.47
N LYS A 79 24.43 9.92 12.10
CA LYS A 79 25.21 11.16 12.03
C LYS A 79 25.37 11.85 13.39
N SER A 80 24.59 11.46 14.39
CA SER A 80 24.62 12.09 15.73
C SER A 80 25.62 11.43 16.70
N ASP A 81 26.12 10.22 16.39
CA ASP A 81 27.07 9.48 17.24
C ASP A 81 28.56 9.79 16.95
N HIS A 82 28.85 10.75 16.07
CA HIS A 82 30.22 11.25 15.85
C HIS A 82 30.25 12.75 16.14
N SER A 83 30.19 13.10 17.43
CA SER A 83 30.58 14.42 17.93
C SER A 83 31.59 14.27 19.06
#